data_AF-A0A356KPI3-F1
#
_entry.id   AF-A0A356KPI3-F1
#
_cell.length_a   1.000
_cell.length_b   1.000
_cell.length_c   1.000
_cell.angle_alpha   90.00
_cell.angle_beta   90.00
_cell.angle_gamma   90.00
#
_symmetry.space_group_name_H-M   'P 1'
#
loop_
_entity.id
_entity.type
_entity.pdbx_description
1 polymer ?
#
loop_
_entity_poly.entity_id
_entity_poly.type
_entity_poly.pdbx_seq_one_letter_code
_entity_poly.pdbx_strand_id
1 'polypeptide(L)'
;MGSIGEAVTQAERRQGFALVLFLGEDGESVRRAAELAEDPEVLRLLNREDVFHVVLRQSRQGQDLLETLFMKYAKEALTSLPAALLLDGEGKRLRAMHLEGAGPANQWLGEWLGTRRPPAP
;
A
#
# COMPACT_ATOMS: atom_id res chain seq x y z
N MET A 1 -0.78 15.76 3.95
CA MET A 1 -0.98 14.59 3.08
C MET A 1 0.38 13.96 2.89
N GLY A 2 0.59 12.73 3.35
CA GLY A 2 1.91 12.09 3.26
C GLY A 2 2.23 11.64 1.84
N SER A 3 3.52 11.57 1.48
CA SER A 3 3.98 11.08 0.17
C SER A 3 4.55 9.67 0.26
N ILE A 4 4.68 8.97 -0.88
CA ILE A 4 5.43 7.68 -0.94
C ILE A 4 6.85 7.88 -0.42
N GLY A 5 7.50 9.00 -0.78
CA GLY A 5 8.85 9.31 -0.32
C GLY A 5 8.95 9.42 1.21
N GLU A 6 7.99 10.07 1.85
CA GLU A 6 7.96 10.15 3.32
C GLU A 6 7.75 8.79 3.98
N ALA A 7 6.86 7.96 3.45
CA ALA A 7 6.65 6.61 3.96
C ALA A 7 7.91 5.75 3.81
N VAL A 8 8.60 5.83 2.68
CA VAL A 8 9.89 5.14 2.44
C VAL A 8 10.96 5.65 3.39
N THR A 9 11.13 6.98 3.55
CA THR A 9 12.12 7.54 4.48
C THR A 9 11.85 7.12 5.94
N GLN A 10 10.58 7.03 6.34
CA GLN A 10 10.25 6.53 7.68
C GLN A 10 10.54 5.02 7.81
N ALA A 11 10.22 4.24 6.78
CA ALA A 11 10.57 2.83 6.70
C ALA A 11 12.10 2.63 6.77
N GLU A 12 12.89 3.43 6.06
CA GLU A 12 14.36 3.41 6.11
C GLU A 12 14.88 3.60 7.54
N ARG A 13 14.42 4.67 8.20
CA ARG A 13 14.86 5.05 9.56
C ARG A 13 14.53 4.01 10.62
N ARG A 14 13.46 3.24 10.41
CA ARG A 14 12.98 2.23 11.37
C ARG A 14 13.16 0.80 10.88
N GLN A 15 13.90 0.61 9.78
CA GLN A 15 14.09 -0.69 9.12
C GLN A 15 12.76 -1.38 8.77
N GLY A 16 11.70 -0.61 8.52
CA GLY A 16 10.34 -1.11 8.30
C GLY A 16 9.95 -1.23 6.83
N PHE A 17 8.63 -1.15 6.60
CA PHE A 17 7.99 -1.27 5.31
C PHE A 17 7.11 -0.05 5.01
N ALA A 18 7.03 0.32 3.73
CA ALA A 18 6.08 1.31 3.25
C ALA A 18 4.97 0.63 2.44
N LEU A 19 3.74 0.67 2.94
CA LEU A 19 2.53 0.22 2.25
C LEU A 19 1.86 1.40 1.55
N VAL A 20 1.82 1.38 0.22
CA VAL A 20 1.17 2.39 -0.60
C VAL A 20 -0.13 1.80 -1.13
N LEU A 21 -1.25 2.47 -0.82
CA LEU A 21 -2.58 2.10 -1.31
C LEU A 21 -3.02 3.11 -2.36
N PHE A 22 -3.38 2.61 -3.53
CA PHE A 22 -3.91 3.39 -4.64
C PHE A 22 -5.41 3.13 -4.73
N LEU A 23 -6.22 4.16 -4.54
CA LEU A 23 -7.68 4.07 -4.50
C LEU A 23 -8.30 5.04 -5.50
N GLY A 24 -9.26 4.56 -6.27
CA GLY A 24 -10.10 5.37 -7.16
C GLY A 24 -11.29 6.01 -6.45
N GLU A 25 -12.17 6.63 -7.23
CA GLU A 25 -13.49 7.14 -6.79
C GLU A 25 -14.61 6.10 -6.99
N ASP A 26 -14.29 4.94 -7.56
CA ASP A 26 -15.24 3.87 -7.84
C ASP A 26 -15.70 3.14 -6.56
N GLY A 27 -16.83 2.42 -6.67
CA GLY A 27 -17.43 1.73 -5.53
C GLY A 27 -16.54 0.64 -4.92
N GLU A 28 -15.70 -0.01 -5.72
CA GLU A 28 -14.77 -1.03 -5.24
C GLU A 28 -13.65 -0.39 -4.41
N SER A 29 -13.08 0.72 -4.87
CA SER A 29 -12.09 1.50 -4.12
C SER A 29 -12.64 2.04 -2.79
N VAL A 30 -13.89 2.53 -2.78
CA VAL A 30 -14.56 2.97 -1.54
C VAL A 30 -14.76 1.79 -0.58
N ARG A 31 -15.21 0.64 -1.10
CA ARG A 31 -15.41 -0.58 -0.32
C ARG A 31 -14.10 -1.07 0.29
N ARG A 32 -12.99 -1.10 -0.46
CA ARG A 32 -11.66 -1.45 0.06
C ARG A 32 -11.15 -0.49 1.13
N ALA A 33 -11.39 0.81 0.95
CA ALA A 33 -11.04 1.80 1.97
C ALA A 33 -11.76 1.51 3.30
N ALA A 34 -13.03 1.12 3.24
CA ALA A 34 -13.81 0.75 4.42
C ALA A 34 -13.30 -0.54 5.07
N GLU A 35 -13.05 -1.60 4.29
CA GLU A 35 -12.46 -2.86 4.79
C GLU A 35 -11.15 -2.60 5.56
N LEU A 36 -10.28 -1.76 5.02
CA LEU A 36 -9.01 -1.41 5.66
C LEU A 36 -9.18 -0.63 6.97
N ALA A 37 -10.24 0.16 7.09
CA ALA A 37 -10.50 1.03 8.23
C ALA A 37 -11.30 0.34 9.35
N GLU A 38 -12.09 -0.68 9.01
CA GLU A 38 -13.07 -1.30 9.92
C GLU A 38 -12.66 -2.70 10.41
N ASP A 39 -11.71 -3.37 9.74
CA ASP A 39 -11.25 -4.70 10.11
C ASP A 39 -10.19 -4.64 11.25
N PRO A 40 -10.47 -5.20 12.45
CA PRO A 40 -9.52 -5.17 13.57
C PRO A 40 -8.19 -5.87 13.31
N GLU A 41 -8.17 -6.94 12.51
CA GLU A 41 -6.92 -7.64 12.16
C GLU A 41 -6.06 -6.79 11.25
N VAL A 42 -6.68 -6.10 10.29
CA VAL A 42 -6.00 -5.14 9.41
C VAL A 42 -5.45 -3.98 10.23
N LEU A 43 -6.25 -3.37 11.09
CA LEU A 43 -5.81 -2.27 11.95
C LEU A 43 -4.62 -2.69 12.82
N ARG A 44 -4.63 -3.91 13.36
CA ARG A 44 -3.49 -4.46 14.11
C ARG A 44 -2.23 -4.56 13.26
N LEU A 45 -2.34 -4.96 11.99
CA LEU A 45 -1.20 -5.03 11.07
C LEU A 45 -0.68 -3.65 10.67
N LEU A 46 -1.57 -2.69 10.42
CA LEU A 46 -1.21 -1.31 10.03
C LEU A 46 -0.65 -0.48 11.19
N ASN A 47 -0.99 -0.81 12.44
CA ASN A 47 -0.50 -0.13 13.64
C ASN A 47 0.84 -0.66 14.15
N ARG A 48 1.48 -1.61 13.45
CA ARG A 48 2.82 -2.06 13.82
C ARG A 48 3.83 -0.92 13.64
N GLU A 49 4.81 -0.83 14.54
CA GLU A 49 5.82 0.25 14.53
C GLU A 49 6.74 0.25 13.30
N ASP A 50 6.81 -0.88 12.60
CA ASP A 50 7.60 -1.10 11.39
C ASP A 50 6.79 -0.97 10.10
N VAL A 51 5.53 -0.53 10.16
CA VAL A 51 4.66 -0.36 9.00
C VAL A 51 4.24 1.09 8.86
N PHE A 52 4.65 1.71 7.77
CA PHE A 52 4.23 3.06 7.38
C PHE A 52 3.32 2.95 6.18
N HIS A 53 2.16 3.60 6.21
CA HIS A 53 1.22 3.51 5.11
C HIS A 53 0.81 4.88 4.58
N VAL A 54 0.58 4.92 3.27
CA VAL A 54 0.09 6.12 2.57
C VAL A 54 -1.04 5.71 1.64
N VAL A 55 -2.09 6.51 1.62
CA VAL A 55 -3.23 6.33 0.73
C VAL A 55 -3.21 7.43 -0.31
N LEU A 56 -3.05 7.03 -1.57
CA LEU A 56 -3.15 7.89 -2.74
C LEU A 56 -4.54 7.72 -3.35
N ARG A 57 -5.33 8.79 -3.33
CA ARG A 57 -6.67 8.82 -3.91
C ARG A 57 -6.61 9.48 -5.28
N GLN A 58 -7.24 8.85 -6.26
CA GLN A 58 -7.45 9.46 -7.57
C GLN A 58 -8.27 10.73 -7.39
N SER A 59 -7.79 11.83 -7.96
CA SER A 59 -8.60 13.03 -8.18
C SER A 59 -9.06 13.05 -9.63
N ARG A 60 -10.02 13.93 -9.97
CA ARG A 60 -10.54 14.11 -11.34
C ARG A 60 -9.48 14.31 -12.44
N GLN A 61 -8.23 14.65 -12.11
CA GLN A 61 -7.11 14.79 -13.05
C GLN A 61 -5.89 13.92 -12.67
N GLY A 62 -6.03 13.03 -11.68
CA GLY A 62 -4.92 12.38 -11.00
C GLY A 62 -4.57 10.97 -11.49
N GLN A 63 -5.25 10.44 -12.51
CA GLN A 63 -5.03 9.06 -12.96
C GLN A 63 -3.61 8.85 -13.48
N ASP A 64 -3.15 9.69 -14.40
CA ASP A 64 -1.80 9.63 -14.99
C ASP A 64 -0.71 9.68 -13.91
N LEU A 65 -0.93 10.43 -12.83
CA LEU A 65 -0.01 10.51 -11.71
C LEU A 65 0.03 9.19 -10.93
N LEU A 66 -1.11 8.59 -10.62
CA LEU A 66 -1.15 7.29 -9.94
C LEU A 66 -0.52 6.19 -10.79
N GLU A 67 -0.79 6.17 -12.10
CA GLU A 67 -0.18 5.23 -13.04
C GLU A 67 1.34 5.41 -13.10
N THR A 68 1.82 6.66 -13.21
CA THR A 68 3.25 6.98 -13.21
C THR A 68 3.93 6.55 -11.92
N LEU A 69 3.31 6.81 -10.77
CA LEU A 69 3.85 6.42 -9.46
C LEU A 69 3.85 4.90 -9.31
N PHE A 70 2.76 4.22 -9.67
CA PHE A 70 2.70 2.77 -9.61
C PHE A 70 3.76 2.16 -10.53
N MET A 71 3.86 2.58 -11.79
CA MET A 71 4.88 2.08 -12.73
C MET A 71 6.31 2.33 -12.22
N LYS A 72 6.59 3.51 -11.64
CA LYS A 72 7.90 3.85 -11.09
C LYS A 72 8.38 2.83 -10.06
N TYR A 73 7.51 2.46 -9.13
CA TYR A 73 7.85 1.61 -7.99
C TYR A 73 7.53 0.13 -8.23
N ALA A 74 6.36 -0.18 -8.80
CA ALA A 74 5.91 -1.53 -9.09
C ALA A 74 6.61 -2.14 -10.32
N LYS A 75 7.17 -1.33 -11.24
CA LYS A 75 7.75 -1.77 -12.53
C LYS A 75 6.74 -2.47 -13.45
N GLU A 76 5.46 -2.21 -13.28
CA GLU A 76 4.36 -2.72 -14.10
C GLU A 76 3.26 -1.66 -14.22
N ALA A 77 2.41 -1.79 -15.24
CA ALA A 77 1.35 -0.82 -15.51
C ALA A 77 0.22 -0.94 -14.48
N LEU A 78 -0.34 0.21 -14.09
CA LEU A 78 -1.54 0.22 -13.27
C LEU A 78 -2.77 0.02 -14.16
N THR A 79 -3.26 -1.22 -14.29
CA THR A 79 -4.39 -1.57 -15.18
C THR A 79 -5.75 -1.30 -14.58
N SER A 80 -5.88 -1.40 -13.25
CA SER A 80 -7.11 -1.06 -12.53
C SER A 80 -6.81 -0.61 -11.09
N LEU A 81 -7.75 0.18 -10.56
CA LEU A 81 -7.86 0.52 -9.15
C LEU A 81 -9.02 -0.26 -8.54
N PRO A 82 -8.95 -0.62 -7.24
CA PRO A 82 -7.86 -0.31 -6.29
C PRO A 82 -6.60 -1.16 -6.49
N ALA A 83 -5.45 -0.69 -6.00
CA ALA A 83 -4.18 -1.42 -6.03
C ALA A 83 -3.35 -1.16 -4.76
N ALA A 84 -2.42 -2.07 -4.44
CA ALA A 84 -1.52 -1.97 -3.31
C ALA A 84 -0.08 -2.28 -3.71
N LEU A 85 0.86 -1.62 -3.05
CA LEU A 85 2.29 -1.76 -3.27
C LEU A 85 3.00 -1.77 -1.92
N LEU A 86 3.85 -2.77 -1.69
CA LEU A 86 4.69 -2.88 -0.51
C LEU A 86 6.15 -2.67 -0.89
N LEU A 87 6.79 -1.71 -0.22
CA LEU A 87 8.18 -1.32 -0.39
C LEU A 87 8.98 -1.59 0.88
N ASP A 88 10.28 -1.83 0.75
CA ASP A 88 11.23 -1.74 1.87
C ASP A 88 11.68 -0.28 2.13
N GLY A 89 12.55 -0.10 3.13
CA GLY A 89 13.13 1.19 3.49
C GLY A 89 13.97 1.86 2.40
N GLU A 90 14.39 1.13 1.35
CA GLU A 90 15.09 1.71 0.19
C GLU A 90 14.11 2.09 -0.94
N GLY A 91 12.82 1.85 -0.75
CA GLY A 91 11.79 2.07 -1.76
C GLY A 91 11.77 0.98 -2.83
N LYS A 92 12.43 -0.17 -2.61
CA LYS A 92 12.41 -1.30 -3.53
C LYS A 92 11.13 -2.11 -3.34
N ARG A 93 10.54 -2.52 -4.46
CA ARG A 93 9.33 -3.34 -4.49
C ARG A 93 9.56 -4.69 -3.83
N LEU A 94 8.78 -4.97 -2.80
CA LEU A 94 8.65 -6.30 -2.22
C LEU A 94 7.43 -7.06 -2.76
N ARG A 95 6.30 -6.37 -2.94
CA ARG A 95 5.06 -6.90 -3.51
C ARG A 95 4.25 -5.78 -4.18
N ALA A 96 3.48 -6.12 -5.20
CA ALA A 96 2.47 -5.27 -5.83
C ALA A 96 1.26 -6.13 -6.17
N MET A 97 0.05 -5.56 -6.13
CA MET A 97 -1.20 -6.28 -6.42
C MET A 97 -2.30 -5.31 -6.84
N HIS A 98 -3.05 -5.69 -7.87
CA HIS A 98 -4.37 -5.11 -8.16
C HIS A 98 -5.40 -5.77 -7.25
N LEU A 99 -6.22 -4.96 -6.57
CA LEU A 99 -7.16 -5.42 -5.56
C LEU A 99 -8.56 -5.70 -6.12
N GLU A 100 -8.75 -5.53 -7.43
CA GLU A 100 -9.95 -5.96 -8.13
C GLU A 100 -10.14 -7.48 -7.98
N GLY A 101 -11.25 -7.90 -7.38
CA GLY A 101 -11.53 -9.31 -7.12
C GLY A 101 -10.63 -9.97 -6.07
N ALA A 102 -9.74 -9.23 -5.39
CA ALA A 102 -8.94 -9.77 -4.30
C ALA A 102 -9.84 -10.26 -3.14
N GLY A 103 -9.36 -11.19 -2.33
CA GLY A 103 -10.04 -11.57 -1.10
C GLY A 103 -10.13 -10.42 -0.07
N PRO A 104 -10.67 -10.69 1.12
CA PRO A 104 -10.68 -9.73 2.24
C PRO A 104 -9.30 -9.15 2.56
N ALA A 105 -9.27 -7.90 3.04
CA ALA A 105 -8.04 -7.16 3.34
C ALA A 105 -7.07 -7.90 4.28
N ASN A 106 -7.58 -8.53 5.33
CA ASN A 106 -6.78 -9.28 6.29
C ASN A 106 -6.02 -10.47 5.67
N GLN A 107 -6.54 -11.10 4.61
CA GLN A 107 -5.88 -12.25 3.98
C GLN A 107 -4.59 -11.84 3.28
N TRP A 108 -4.65 -10.87 2.36
CA TRP A 108 -3.47 -10.45 1.60
C TRP A 108 -2.53 -9.57 2.42
N LEU A 109 -3.03 -8.71 3.32
CA LEU A 109 -2.17 -7.97 4.26
C LEU A 109 -1.50 -8.89 5.25
N GLY A 110 -2.21 -9.90 5.75
CA GLY A 110 -1.66 -10.93 6.62
C GLY A 110 -0.52 -11.69 5.94
N GLU A 111 -0.68 -12.07 4.66
CA GLU A 111 0.39 -12.70 3.89
C GLU A 111 1.61 -11.77 3.73
N TRP A 112 1.37 -10.50 3.42
CA TRP A 112 2.42 -9.53 3.13
C TRP A 112 3.21 -9.10 4.37
N LEU A 113 2.53 -8.84 5.47
CA LEU A 113 3.10 -8.27 6.68
C LEU A 113 3.25 -9.30 7.79
N GLY A 114 2.32 -10.25 7.93
CA GLY A 114 2.19 -11.14 9.09
C GLY A 114 3.40 -12.03 9.38
N THR A 115 4.22 -12.35 8.39
CA THR A 115 5.41 -13.21 8.54
C THR A 115 6.74 -12.46 8.43
N ARG A 116 6.71 -11.18 8.04
CA ARG A 116 7.93 -10.42 7.79
C ARG A 116 8.41 -9.74 9.07
N ARG A 117 9.65 -10.05 9.43
CA ARG A 117 10.44 -9.26 10.37
C ARG A 117 11.24 -8.22 9.57
N PRO A 118 11.48 -7.02 10.13
CA PRO A 118 12.38 -6.05 9.52
C PRO A 118 13.74 -6.68 9.24
N PRO A 119 14.44 -6.32 8.14
CA PRO A 119 15.81 -6.77 7.91
C PRO A 119 16.68 -6.39 9.12
N ALA A 120 17.51 -7.34 9.58
CA ALA A 120 18.42 -7.09 10.70
C ALA A 120 19.42 -5.97 10.33
N PRO A 121 19.87 -5.16 11.32
CA PRO A 121 20.83 -4.08 11.12
C PRO A 121 22.17 -4.55 10.52
#